data_AF-A0AAJ6ELR0-F1
#
_entry.id   AF-A0AAJ6ELR0-F1
#
_cell.length_a   1.000
_cell.length_b   1.000
_cell.length_c   1.000
_cell.angle_alpha   90.00
_cell.angle_beta   90.00
_cell.angle_gamma   90.00
#
_symmetry.space_group_name_H-M   'P 1'
#
loop_
_entity.id
_entity.type
_entity.pdbx_description
1 polymer ?
#
loop_
_entity_poly.entity_id
_entity_poly.type
_entity_poly.pdbx_seq_one_letter_code
_entity_poly.pdbx_strand_id
1 'polypeptide(L)'
;MEGRVEWPCPFAYVFLEQEGLSMKRSQLLLDNAVICSKLAKRSTDKQTKALFKRMEESWRALAREQDWLDGEIAPIEAYRLGRPAGVRRPHAA
;
A
#
# COMPACT_ATOMS: atom_id res chain seq x y z
N MET A 1 -8.58 28.93 -3.03
CA MET A 1 -9.14 28.00 -2.01
C MET A 1 -8.39 26.70 -2.16
N GLU A 2 -7.17 26.66 -1.63
CA GLU A 2 -6.30 25.49 -1.68
C GLU A 2 -6.87 24.46 -0.70
N GLY A 3 -7.58 23.45 -1.22
CA GLY A 3 -8.14 22.37 -0.42
C GLY A 3 -7.00 21.54 0.16
N ARG A 4 -6.58 21.88 1.38
CA ARG A 4 -5.75 21.02 2.21
C ARG A 4 -6.53 19.72 2.34
N VAL A 5 -6.09 18.66 1.66
CA VAL A 5 -6.61 17.32 1.89
C VAL A 5 -6.13 16.95 3.30
N GLU A 6 -6.87 17.38 4.31
CA GLU A 6 -6.77 16.82 5.64
C GLU A 6 -7.14 15.36 5.50
N TRP A 7 -6.10 14.54 5.38
CA TRP A 7 -6.22 13.11 5.45
C TRP A 7 -6.89 12.80 6.79
N PRO A 8 -8.06 12.13 6.81
CA PRO A 8 -8.71 11.82 8.06
C PRO A 8 -7.70 11.07 8.94
N CYS A 9 -7.64 11.48 10.20
CA CYS A 9 -6.71 11.03 11.23
C CYS A 9 -6.44 9.51 11.36
N PRO A 10 -7.21 8.54 10.85
CA PRO A 10 -6.75 7.15 10.77
C PRO A 10 -5.41 6.94 10.04
N PHE A 11 -5.05 7.76 9.03
CA PHE A 11 -3.77 7.60 8.33
C PHE A 11 -2.53 8.00 9.16
N ALA A 12 -2.70 8.93 10.12
CA ALA A 12 -1.62 9.41 10.98
C ALA A 12 -1.39 8.51 12.20
N TYR A 13 -2.40 7.73 12.61
CA TYR A 13 -2.34 6.87 13.81
C TYR A 13 -1.56 5.56 13.60
N VAL A 14 -1.26 5.15 12.37
CA VAL A 14 -0.58 3.87 12.09
C VAL A 14 0.89 3.86 12.56
N PHE A 15 1.46 5.00 12.93
CA PHE A 15 2.86 5.10 13.34
C PHE A 15 3.09 5.14 14.87
N LEU A 16 2.06 5.26 15.72
CA LEU A 16 2.27 5.70 17.12
C LEU A 16 1.82 4.78 18.27
N GLU A 17 1.34 3.55 18.06
CA GLU A 17 1.09 2.65 19.21
C GLU A 17 1.49 1.20 18.91
N GLN A 18 2.69 0.83 19.38
CA GLN A 18 3.28 -0.51 19.30
C GLN A 18 3.47 -1.06 20.71
N GLU A 19 2.38 -1.36 21.42
CA GLU A 19 2.43 -2.00 22.73
C GLU A 19 1.26 -3.00 22.86
N GLY A 20 1.55 -4.31 22.72
CA GLY A 20 0.83 -5.34 23.50
C GLY A 20 -0.03 -6.40 22.80
N LEU A 21 -0.56 -6.18 21.58
CA LEU A 21 -1.32 -7.21 20.84
C LEU A 21 -0.87 -7.23 19.37
N SER A 22 -0.16 -8.29 19.00
CA SER A 22 0.64 -8.45 17.77
C SER A 22 -0.23 -8.48 16.49
N MET A 23 -0.70 -7.32 16.03
CA MET A 23 -1.12 -7.17 14.63
C MET A 23 0.13 -7.02 13.76
N LYS A 24 0.31 -7.93 12.81
CA LYS A 24 1.45 -7.91 11.88
C LYS A 24 1.48 -6.59 11.11
N ARG A 25 2.68 -6.01 10.95
CA ARG A 25 2.87 -4.73 10.22
C ARG A 25 2.30 -4.78 8.80
N SER A 26 2.46 -5.90 8.11
CA SER A 26 1.87 -6.10 6.77
C SER A 26 0.35 -6.04 6.79
N GLN A 27 -0.32 -6.56 7.82
CA GLN A 27 -1.78 -6.51 7.94
C GLN A 27 -2.29 -5.07 8.09
N LEU A 28 -1.63 -4.24 8.89
CA LEU A 28 -1.98 -2.81 9.03
C LEU A 28 -1.86 -2.07 7.69
N LEU A 29 -0.81 -2.38 6.92
CA LEU A 29 -0.63 -1.82 5.57
C LEU A 29 -1.73 -2.30 4.61
N LEU A 30 -2.17 -3.56 4.70
CA LEU A 30 -3.31 -4.06 3.92
C LEU A 30 -4.63 -3.38 4.32
N ASP A 31 -4.85 -3.11 5.60
CA ASP A 31 -6.04 -2.41 6.07
C ASP A 31 -6.10 -0.98 5.52
N ASN A 32 -4.95 -0.29 5.48
CA ASN A 32 -4.82 1.01 4.81
C ASN A 32 -5.16 0.93 3.31
N ALA A 33 -4.70 -0.12 2.62
CA ALA A 33 -5.04 -0.34 1.22
C ALA A 33 -6.57 -0.50 1.02
N VAL A 34 -7.23 -1.23 1.92
CA VAL A 34 -8.70 -1.40 1.89
C VAL A 34 -9.42 -0.07 2.13
N ILE A 35 -8.93 0.77 3.06
CA ILE A 35 -9.46 2.11 3.31
C ILE A 35 -9.34 2.98 2.04
N CYS A 36 -8.16 3.02 1.41
CA CYS A 36 -7.94 3.72 0.15
C CYS A 36 -8.90 3.25 -0.96
N SER A 37 -9.12 1.92 -1.06
CA SER A 37 -10.06 1.35 -2.03
C SER A 37 -11.50 1.83 -1.80
N LYS A 38 -11.94 1.87 -0.53
CA LYS A 38 -13.27 2.38 -0.16
C LYS A 38 -13.40 3.88 -0.47
N LEU A 39 -12.35 4.67 -0.22
CA LEU A 39 -12.33 6.11 -0.52
C LEU A 39 -12.34 6.36 -2.04
N ALA A 40 -11.60 5.59 -2.83
CA ALA A 40 -11.65 5.64 -4.28
C ALA A 40 -13.04 5.32 -4.84
N LYS A 41 -13.77 4.39 -4.22
CA LYS A 41 -15.15 4.04 -4.60
C LYS A 41 -16.15 5.15 -4.27
N ARG A 42 -15.94 5.89 -3.18
CA ARG A 42 -16.79 7.00 -2.74
C ARG A 42 -16.51 8.32 -3.46
N SER A 43 -15.30 8.47 -4.01
CA SER A 43 -14.88 9.67 -4.72
C SER A 43 -15.60 9.80 -6.06
N THR A 44 -16.21 10.95 -6.30
CA THR A 44 -16.87 11.32 -7.56
C THR A 44 -15.88 11.89 -8.57
N ASP A 45 -14.86 12.61 -8.09
CA ASP A 45 -13.82 13.19 -8.94
C ASP A 45 -12.81 12.15 -9.46
N LYS A 46 -12.45 12.29 -10.74
CA LYS A 46 -11.56 11.35 -11.43
C LYS A 46 -10.13 11.43 -10.92
N GLN A 47 -9.64 12.62 -10.58
CA GLN A 47 -8.28 12.83 -10.07
C GLN A 47 -8.17 12.28 -8.65
N THR A 48 -9.12 12.59 -7.77
CA THR A 48 -9.17 12.06 -6.40
C THR A 48 -9.26 10.53 -6.40
N LYS A 49 -10.10 9.96 -7.27
CA LYS A 49 -10.19 8.50 -7.42
C LYS A 49 -8.87 7.87 -7.88
N ALA A 50 -8.17 8.50 -8.82
CA ALA A 50 -6.86 8.03 -9.29
C ALA A 50 -5.80 8.09 -8.19
N LEU A 51 -5.82 9.15 -7.37
CA LEU A 51 -4.92 9.31 -6.24
C LEU A 51 -5.13 8.20 -5.20
N PHE A 52 -6.38 7.93 -4.80
CA PHE A 52 -6.68 6.85 -3.86
C PHE A 52 -6.32 5.46 -4.38
N LYS A 53 -6.50 5.19 -5.67
CA LYS A 53 -6.07 3.93 -6.28
C LYS A 53 -4.56 3.74 -6.23
N ARG A 54 -3.79 4.77 -6.56
CA ARG A 54 -2.32 4.71 -6.44
C ARG A 54 -1.88 4.47 -5.00
N MET A 55 -2.56 5.10 -4.06
CA MET A 55 -2.28 4.93 -2.64
C MET A 55 -2.61 3.50 -2.17
N GLU A 56 -3.73 2.93 -2.60
CA GLU A 56 -4.06 1.50 -2.38
C GLU A 56 -2.95 0.58 -2.91
N GLU A 57 -2.49 0.80 -4.14
CA GLU A 57 -1.43 0.00 -4.76
C GLU A 57 -0.11 0.11 -3.99
N SER A 58 0.26 1.32 -3.56
CA SER A 58 1.46 1.57 -2.74
C SER A 58 1.39 0.85 -1.40
N TRP A 59 0.26 0.89 -0.71
CA TRP A 59 0.09 0.19 0.57
C TRP A 59 0.20 -1.33 0.41
N ARG A 60 -0.38 -1.89 -0.65
CA ARG A 60 -0.22 -3.33 -0.95
C ARG A 60 1.22 -3.69 -1.27
N ALA A 61 1.95 -2.81 -1.97
CA ALA A 61 3.37 -3.03 -2.24
C ALA A 61 4.20 -3.02 -0.96
N LEU A 62 3.97 -2.06 -0.07
CA LEU A 62 4.63 -1.98 1.23
C LEU A 62 4.31 -3.19 2.12
N ALA A 63 3.06 -3.68 2.12
CA ALA A 63 2.70 -4.88 2.88
C ALA A 63 3.51 -6.10 2.43
N ARG A 64 3.66 -6.29 1.12
CA ARG A 64 4.48 -7.38 0.56
C ARG A 64 5.95 -7.23 0.91
N GLU A 65 6.46 -6.01 0.91
CA GLU A 65 7.85 -5.74 1.32
C GLU A 65 8.04 -6.07 2.81
N GLN A 66 7.07 -5.74 3.68
CA GLN A 66 7.11 -6.14 5.09
C GLN A 66 7.07 -7.66 5.24
N ASP A 67 6.19 -8.36 4.53
CA ASP A 67 6.16 -9.82 4.56
C ASP A 67 7.47 -10.45 4.05
N TRP A 68 8.15 -9.82 3.09
CA TRP A 68 9.48 -10.24 2.65
C TRP A 68 10.54 -10.02 3.73
N LEU A 69 10.54 -8.85 4.39
CA LEU A 69 11.46 -8.54 5.48
C LEU A 69 11.24 -9.43 6.72
N ASP A 70 9.99 -9.81 6.98
CA ASP A 70 9.61 -10.74 8.04
C ASP A 70 9.94 -12.21 7.69
N GLY A 71 10.42 -12.49 6.47
CA GLY A 71 10.80 -13.82 6.01
C GLY A 71 9.63 -14.73 5.60
N GLU A 72 8.44 -14.16 5.47
CA GLU A 72 7.19 -14.89 5.20
C GLU A 72 6.94 -15.10 3.70
N ILE A 73 7.54 -14.25 2.87
CA ILE A 73 7.57 -14.40 1.41
C ILE A 73 9.02 -14.63 0.98
N ALA A 74 9.25 -15.68 0.21
CA ALA A 74 10.58 -15.96 -0.34
C ALA A 74 11.02 -14.82 -1.29
N PRO A 75 12.30 -14.44 -1.34
CA PRO A 75 12.78 -13.33 -2.17
C PRO A 75 12.36 -13.42 -3.64
N ILE A 76 12.35 -14.65 -4.21
CA ILE A 76 11.93 -14.90 -5.59
C ILE A 76 10.46 -14.52 -5.84
N GLU A 77 9.60 -14.69 -4.84
CA GLU A 77 8.18 -14.33 -4.91
C GLU A 77 7.96 -12.83 -4.75
N ALA A 78 8.70 -12.18 -3.84
CA ALA A 78 8.69 -10.72 -3.69
C ALA A 78 9.07 -10.00 -5.01
N TYR A 79 10.11 -10.48 -5.72
CA TYR A 79 10.50 -9.93 -7.02
C TYR A 79 9.46 -10.16 -8.13
N ARG A 80 8.67 -11.23 -8.07
CA ARG A 80 7.60 -11.48 -9.05
C ARG A 80 6.38 -10.60 -8.77
N LEU A 81 6.05 -10.37 -7.50
CA LEU A 81 4.90 -9.57 -7.07
C LEU A 81 5.15 -8.05 -7.11
N GLY A 82 6.42 -7.62 -7.00
CA GLY A 82 6.83 -6.21 -7.09
C GLY A 82 7.08 -5.73 -8.54
N ARG A 83 7.12 -6.63 -9.52
CA ARG A 83 7.36 -6.24 -10.92
C ARG A 83 6.06 -5.72 -11.54
N PRO A 84 6.01 -4.47 -12.05
CA PRO A 84 4.90 -4.04 -12.88
C PRO A 84 4.81 -4.96 -14.10
N ALA A 85 3.61 -5.48 -14.36
CA ALA A 85 3.30 -6.34 -15.50
C ALA A 85 3.59 -5.60 -16.82
N GLY A 86 4.84 -5.62 -17.29
CA GLY A 86 5.22 -4.90 -18.49
C GLY A 86 6.71 -4.68 -18.71
N VAL A 87 7.56 -4.76 -17.67
CA VAL A 87 9.01 -4.58 -17.86
C VAL A 87 9.65 -5.93 -18.21
N ARG A 88 9.68 -6.26 -19.50
CA ARG A 88 10.60 -7.28 -20.02
C ARG A 88 12.02 -6.73 -19.84
N ARG A 89 12.83 -7.39 -19.01
CA ARG A 89 14.28 -7.18 -19.05
C ARG A 89 14.76 -7.64 -20.44
N PRO A 90 15.43 -6.80 -21.25
CA PRO A 90 16.19 -7.34 -22.36
C PRO A 90 17.29 -8.22 -21.77
N HIS A 91 17.33 -9.47 -22.23
CA HIS A 91 18.45 -10.36 -21.96
C HIS A 91 19.64 -9.78 -22.70
N ALA A 92 20.69 -9.36 -21.98
CA ALA A 92 21.96 -9.03 -22.61
C ALA A 92 22.53 -10.31 -23.24
N ALA A 93 22.94 -10.18 -24.50
CA ALA A 93 23.61 -11.21 -25.29
C ALA A 93 25.08 -11.34 -24.87
#